data_AF-A0A2V6KUK1-F1
#
_entry.id   AF-A0A2V6KUK1-F1
#
_cell.length_a   1.000
_cell.length_b   1.000
_cell.length_c   1.000
_cell.angle_alpha   90.00
_cell.angle_beta   90.00
_cell.angle_gamma   90.00
#
_symmetry.space_group_name_H-M   'P 1'
#
loop_
_entity.id
_entity.type
_entity.pdbx_description
1 polymer ?
#
loop_
_entity_poly.entity_id
_entity_poly.type
_entity_poly.pdbx_seq_one_letter_code
_entity_poly.pdbx_strand_id
1 'polypeptide(L)'
;ATGTHTAAQSNRVLIDSHAHWATNQWTGYSLTNTVTGRASFITGNTATTITYAFDNTYDPNGNLVFQPGDGYAICRIGAALDQPGRGKGDLITGDTPRNSTTRTAAWPHQVFEPIYSWNNTINGSNVNIQSVFPTIQENRDYYNQTAMPGYISFTYPHPLTTGAQPTASTSYPHDYHKKGNKKWGKLKRRKWGGSKENSANVTIERFAPDQQSK
;
A
#
# COMPACT_ATOMS: atom_id res chain seq x y z
N ALA A 1 5.22 -10.23 20.53
CA ALA A 1 5.44 -11.44 21.35
C ALA A 1 5.85 -12.59 20.44
N THR A 2 6.56 -13.60 20.94
CA THR A 2 6.99 -14.77 20.15
C THR A 2 6.86 -16.03 21.02
N GLY A 3 6.79 -17.19 20.39
CA GLY A 3 6.78 -18.48 21.09
C GLY A 3 6.65 -19.65 20.13
N THR A 4 6.14 -20.77 20.62
CA THR A 4 6.05 -22.02 19.86
C THR A 4 4.65 -22.65 19.97
N HIS A 5 4.13 -23.18 18.87
CA HIS A 5 2.91 -23.98 18.89
C HIS A 5 3.15 -25.33 19.56
N THR A 6 2.36 -25.66 20.59
CA THR A 6 2.59 -26.88 21.39
C THR A 6 1.52 -27.96 21.19
N ALA A 7 0.44 -27.68 20.47
CA ALA A 7 -0.62 -28.66 20.22
C ALA A 7 -0.42 -29.41 18.90
N ALA A 8 -1.32 -30.36 18.62
CA ALA A 8 -1.46 -31.01 17.33
C ALA A 8 -1.73 -29.99 16.22
N GLN A 9 -1.43 -30.35 14.96
CA GLN A 9 -1.62 -29.50 13.80
C GLN A 9 -2.98 -28.80 13.80
N SER A 10 -2.98 -27.50 13.55
CA SER A 10 -4.21 -26.70 13.47
C SER A 10 -4.08 -25.58 12.44
N ASN A 11 -5.21 -25.26 11.80
CA ASN A 11 -5.36 -24.14 10.87
C ASN A 11 -6.41 -23.12 11.32
N ARG A 12 -6.88 -23.22 12.57
CA ARG A 12 -7.86 -22.30 13.16
C ARG A 12 -7.40 -21.64 14.43
N VAL A 13 -6.50 -22.31 15.14
CA VAL A 13 -5.98 -21.85 16.42
C VAL A 13 -4.49 -22.08 16.50
N LEU A 14 -3.83 -21.21 17.25
CA LEU A 14 -2.50 -21.43 17.77
C LEU A 14 -2.66 -21.70 19.26
N ILE A 15 -2.08 -22.78 19.74
CA ILE A 15 -2.00 -23.11 21.16
C ILE A 15 -0.54 -23.05 21.58
N ASP A 16 -0.25 -22.28 22.61
CA ASP A 16 1.02 -22.28 23.33
C ASP A 16 0.72 -22.53 24.81
N SER A 17 0.96 -23.78 25.24
CA SER A 17 0.68 -24.22 26.60
C SER A 17 1.56 -23.56 27.66
N HIS A 18 2.63 -22.87 27.26
CA HIS A 18 3.52 -22.14 28.16
C HIS A 18 3.19 -20.64 28.21
N ALA A 19 2.25 -20.17 27.41
CA ALA A 19 1.83 -18.79 27.41
C ALA A 19 0.89 -18.46 28.58
N HIS A 20 0.93 -17.20 29.01
CA HIS A 20 0.07 -16.67 30.07
C HIS A 20 -0.45 -15.29 29.67
N TRP A 21 -1.25 -15.25 28.61
CA TRP A 21 -1.79 -14.00 28.07
C TRP A 21 -3.00 -13.49 28.85
N ALA A 22 -3.16 -12.16 28.89
CA ALA A 22 -4.44 -11.59 29.25
C ALA A 22 -5.46 -11.86 28.12
N THR A 23 -6.71 -12.17 28.48
CA THR A 23 -7.78 -12.42 27.51
C THR A 23 -7.93 -11.23 26.56
N ASN A 24 -7.94 -11.53 25.25
CA ASN A 24 -8.11 -10.58 24.15
C ASN A 24 -7.08 -9.45 24.05
N GLN A 25 -5.95 -9.52 24.76
CA GLN A 25 -4.90 -8.50 24.63
C GLN A 25 -4.29 -8.41 23.22
N TRP A 26 -4.40 -9.49 22.43
CA TRP A 26 -3.83 -9.58 21.09
C TRP A 26 -4.86 -9.41 19.97
N THR A 27 -6.13 -9.12 20.27
CA THR A 27 -7.15 -8.91 19.23
C THR A 27 -6.75 -7.78 18.28
N GLY A 28 -6.80 -8.05 16.98
CA GLY A 28 -6.41 -7.12 15.92
C GLY A 28 -4.90 -7.08 15.60
N TYR A 29 -4.08 -7.84 16.31
CA TYR A 29 -2.65 -8.01 15.98
C TYR A 29 -2.48 -9.03 14.86
N SER A 30 -1.34 -8.97 14.17
CA SER A 30 -0.95 -10.01 13.22
C SER A 30 -0.32 -11.19 13.96
N LEU A 31 -0.64 -12.40 13.50
CA LEU A 31 0.03 -13.64 13.85
C LEU A 31 0.75 -14.19 12.63
N THR A 32 2.05 -14.47 12.77
CA THR A 32 2.87 -15.05 11.71
C THR A 32 3.47 -16.37 12.18
N ASN A 33 3.39 -17.41 11.36
CA ASN A 33 4.18 -18.64 11.53
C ASN A 33 5.59 -18.36 10.99
N THR A 34 6.60 -18.43 11.86
CA THR A 34 7.98 -18.04 11.51
C THR A 34 8.72 -19.11 10.71
N VAL A 35 8.18 -20.33 10.61
CA VAL A 35 8.72 -21.41 9.79
C VAL A 35 8.26 -21.27 8.34
N THR A 36 6.96 -21.03 8.13
CA THR A 36 6.36 -20.94 6.79
C THR A 36 6.31 -19.52 6.22
N GLY A 37 6.45 -18.50 7.06
CA GLY A 37 6.28 -17.10 6.68
C GLY A 37 4.82 -16.70 6.44
N ARG A 38 3.85 -17.60 6.65
CA ARG A 38 2.42 -17.33 6.48
C ARG A 38 1.87 -16.54 7.66
N ALA A 39 0.86 -15.71 7.41
CA ALA A 39 0.28 -14.86 8.43
C ALA A 39 -1.24 -14.73 8.35
N SER A 40 -1.85 -14.36 9.47
CA SER A 40 -3.25 -13.97 9.61
C SER A 40 -3.36 -12.85 10.66
N PHE A 41 -4.58 -12.40 10.95
CA PHE A 41 -4.86 -11.50 12.07
C PHE A 41 -5.65 -12.22 13.16
N ILE A 42 -5.37 -11.83 14.41
CA ILE A 42 -5.93 -12.42 15.62
C ILE A 42 -7.33 -11.85 15.84
N THR A 43 -8.32 -12.74 16.01
CA THR A 43 -9.71 -12.38 16.30
C THR A 43 -10.04 -12.48 17.79
N GLY A 44 -9.25 -13.23 18.55
CA GLY A 44 -9.35 -13.32 20.01
C GLY A 44 -8.25 -14.18 20.61
N ASN A 45 -8.07 -14.08 21.92
CA ASN A 45 -7.15 -14.96 22.64
C ASN A 45 -7.60 -15.22 24.08
N THR A 46 -7.31 -16.42 24.58
CA THR A 46 -7.31 -16.75 26.01
C THR A 46 -5.88 -16.66 26.55
N ALA A 47 -5.60 -17.25 27.71
CA ALA A 47 -4.25 -17.30 28.27
C ALA A 47 -3.26 -18.09 27.42
N THR A 48 -3.70 -19.14 26.72
CA THR A 48 -2.84 -20.09 26.00
C THR A 48 -3.25 -20.34 24.55
N THR A 49 -4.41 -19.82 24.14
CA THR A 49 -4.95 -20.05 22.80
C THR A 49 -5.18 -18.73 22.09
N ILE A 50 -4.70 -18.64 20.86
CA ILE A 50 -5.02 -17.57 19.92
C ILE A 50 -5.94 -18.14 18.83
N THR A 51 -7.05 -17.45 18.61
CA THR A 51 -7.93 -17.68 17.45
C THR A 51 -7.63 -16.59 16.42
N TYR A 52 -7.51 -16.99 15.16
CA TYR A 52 -7.20 -16.08 14.05
C TYR A 52 -8.17 -16.26 12.89
N ALA A 53 -8.20 -15.27 11.99
CA ALA A 53 -9.04 -15.34 10.80
C ALA A 53 -8.60 -16.49 9.89
N PHE A 54 -9.57 -17.32 9.50
CA PHE A 54 -9.39 -18.42 8.58
C PHE A 54 -9.89 -18.02 7.19
N ASP A 55 -9.05 -18.23 6.18
CA ASP A 55 -9.37 -18.06 4.78
C ASP A 55 -8.79 -19.24 3.99
N ASN A 56 -9.61 -19.91 3.19
CA ASN A 56 -9.21 -21.01 2.32
C ASN A 56 -9.45 -20.72 0.83
N THR A 57 -9.61 -19.44 0.48
CA THR A 57 -9.89 -19.01 -0.90
C THR A 57 -8.81 -19.47 -1.88
N TYR A 58 -7.54 -19.46 -1.46
CA TYR A 58 -6.38 -19.77 -2.31
C TYR A 58 -5.61 -21.04 -1.90
N ASP A 59 -5.91 -21.60 -0.73
CA ASP A 59 -5.27 -22.81 -0.23
C ASP A 59 -6.31 -23.66 0.52
N PRO A 60 -6.55 -24.92 0.11
CA PRO A 60 -7.50 -25.79 0.79
C PRO A 60 -7.15 -26.07 2.25
N ASN A 61 -5.87 -25.96 2.63
CA ASN A 61 -5.42 -26.14 4.01
C ASN A 61 -5.61 -24.89 4.87
N GLY A 62 -6.00 -23.77 4.27
CA GLY A 62 -6.14 -22.46 4.91
C GLY A 62 -4.91 -21.56 4.73
N ASN A 63 -5.11 -20.27 4.99
CA ASN A 63 -4.11 -19.22 4.87
C ASN A 63 -2.97 -19.33 5.88
N LEU A 64 -3.23 -19.94 7.04
CA LEU A 64 -2.26 -20.11 8.13
C LEU A 64 -2.46 -21.47 8.80
N VAL A 65 -1.41 -22.28 8.84
CA VAL A 65 -1.36 -23.59 9.50
C VAL A 65 -0.17 -23.60 10.44
N PHE A 66 -0.35 -24.20 11.63
CA PHE A 66 0.72 -24.49 12.56
C PHE A 66 0.86 -26.01 12.73
N GLN A 67 2.09 -26.49 12.60
CA GLN A 67 2.50 -27.83 13.02
C GLN A 67 2.99 -27.79 14.47
N PRO A 68 2.95 -28.92 15.20
CA PRO A 68 3.58 -29.02 16.51
C PRO A 68 5.05 -28.60 16.43
N GLY A 69 5.47 -27.65 17.26
CA GLY A 69 6.85 -27.13 17.28
C GLY A 69 7.10 -25.92 16.37
N ASP A 70 6.14 -25.49 15.56
CA ASP A 70 6.30 -24.28 14.75
C ASP A 70 6.43 -23.03 15.61
N GLY A 71 7.40 -22.18 15.29
CA GLY A 71 7.54 -20.86 15.91
C GLY A 71 6.48 -19.86 15.43
N TYR A 72 6.15 -18.88 16.27
CA TYR A 72 5.26 -17.79 15.91
C TYR A 72 5.76 -16.41 16.37
N ALA A 73 5.29 -15.38 15.68
CA ALA A 73 5.47 -13.98 16.05
C ALA A 73 4.13 -13.23 16.01
N ILE A 74 3.91 -12.41 17.05
CA ILE A 74 2.76 -11.53 17.20
C ILE A 74 3.25 -10.08 17.13
N CYS A 75 2.76 -9.35 16.14
CA CYS A 75 3.17 -7.98 15.84
C CYS A 75 1.93 -7.09 15.67
N ARG A 76 2.03 -5.85 16.14
CA ARG A 76 1.05 -4.83 15.78
C ARG A 76 1.39 -4.29 14.39
N ILE A 77 0.45 -4.35 13.47
CA ILE A 77 0.59 -3.72 12.15
C ILE A 77 0.09 -2.28 12.25
N GLY A 78 0.97 -1.32 11.96
CA GLY A 78 0.61 0.11 11.96
C GLY A 78 -0.23 0.49 10.73
N ALA A 79 0.24 0.09 9.56
CA ALA A 79 -0.45 0.22 8.28
C ALA A 79 0.04 -0.88 7.33
N ALA A 80 -0.83 -1.34 6.43
CA ALA A 80 -0.42 -2.16 5.29
C ALA A 80 0.07 -1.27 4.13
N LEU A 81 0.86 -1.85 3.21
CA LEU A 81 1.08 -1.24 1.91
C LEU A 81 -0.25 -1.11 1.18
N ASP A 82 -0.49 0.06 0.60
CA ASP A 82 -1.70 0.39 -0.15
C ASP A 82 -2.99 0.25 0.66
N GLN A 83 -2.88 0.45 1.98
CA GLN A 83 -4.03 0.52 2.85
C GLN A 83 -4.93 1.72 2.46
N PRO A 84 -6.25 1.55 2.35
CA PRO A 84 -7.17 2.67 2.19
C PRO A 84 -6.95 3.74 3.27
N GLY A 85 -6.99 5.02 2.87
CA GLY A 85 -6.64 6.13 3.75
C GLY A 85 -5.14 6.47 3.78
N ARG A 86 -4.33 5.79 2.95
CA ARG A 86 -2.91 6.07 2.73
C ARG A 86 -2.67 6.33 1.25
N GLY A 87 -2.18 7.52 0.93
CA GLY A 87 -1.98 7.95 -0.44
C GLY A 87 -0.51 7.98 -0.84
N LYS A 88 -0.07 9.15 -1.31
CA LYS A 88 1.28 9.39 -1.84
C LYS A 88 2.37 8.72 -0.98
N GLY A 89 3.27 7.98 -1.62
CA GLY A 89 4.46 7.42 -0.99
C GLY A 89 5.66 7.40 -1.95
N ASP A 90 6.80 6.95 -1.43
CA ASP A 90 7.99 6.64 -2.20
C ASP A 90 7.74 5.48 -3.16
N LEU A 91 8.40 5.52 -4.32
CA LEU A 91 8.36 4.42 -5.27
C LEU A 91 9.10 3.20 -4.70
N ILE A 92 8.44 2.04 -4.71
CA ILE A 92 9.07 0.73 -4.50
C ILE A 92 9.54 0.20 -5.86
N THR A 93 10.78 -0.27 -5.95
CA THR A 93 11.42 -0.68 -7.22
C THR A 93 12.17 -2.00 -7.11
N GLY A 94 12.38 -2.64 -8.26
CA GLY A 94 13.19 -3.86 -8.42
C GLY A 94 12.46 -5.15 -8.03
N ASP A 95 13.03 -6.29 -8.44
CA ASP A 95 12.48 -7.62 -8.13
C ASP A 95 12.63 -7.97 -6.65
N THR A 96 13.74 -7.55 -6.04
CA THR A 96 13.86 -7.47 -4.59
C THR A 96 13.36 -6.09 -4.17
N PRO A 97 12.16 -5.98 -3.56
CA PRO A 97 11.51 -4.69 -3.35
C PRO A 97 12.37 -3.76 -2.51
N ARG A 98 12.68 -2.57 -3.05
CA ARG A 98 13.41 -1.51 -2.35
C ARG A 98 12.68 -0.19 -2.46
N ASN A 99 12.61 0.56 -1.37
CA ASN A 99 12.22 1.95 -1.39
C ASN A 99 13.30 2.73 -2.18
N SER A 100 12.90 3.44 -3.23
CA SER A 100 13.81 4.21 -4.08
C SER A 100 14.52 5.37 -3.37
N THR A 101 13.92 5.93 -2.31
CA THR A 101 14.47 6.99 -1.48
C THR A 101 15.55 6.45 -0.53
N THR A 102 15.28 5.35 0.18
CA THR A 102 16.23 4.79 1.17
C THR A 102 17.19 3.76 0.58
N ARG A 103 16.89 3.24 -0.61
CA ARG A 103 17.60 2.14 -1.30
C ARG A 103 17.62 0.82 -0.53
N THR A 104 16.75 0.69 0.47
CA THR A 104 16.62 -0.48 1.35
C THR A 104 15.17 -0.95 1.40
N ALA A 105 14.94 -2.12 2.00
CA ALA A 105 13.59 -2.54 2.38
C ALA A 105 13.13 -1.67 3.55
N ALA A 106 12.31 -0.66 3.26
CA ALA A 106 11.83 0.31 4.23
C ALA A 106 10.41 0.75 3.88
N TRP A 107 9.69 1.26 4.88
CA TRP A 107 8.38 1.87 4.70
C TRP A 107 8.44 3.00 3.66
N PRO A 108 7.52 3.08 2.67
CA PRO A 108 7.56 4.09 1.61
C PRO A 108 6.97 5.44 2.02
N HIS A 109 6.96 5.79 3.30
CA HIS A 109 6.44 7.07 3.80
C HIS A 109 5.04 7.43 3.27
N GLN A 110 4.10 6.47 3.21
CA GLN A 110 2.75 6.76 2.70
C GLN A 110 2.07 7.83 3.56
N VAL A 111 1.66 8.90 2.89
CA VAL A 111 0.96 10.05 3.49
C VAL A 111 -0.43 9.61 3.91
N PHE A 112 -0.87 10.11 5.06
CA PHE A 112 -2.20 9.87 5.58
C PHE A 112 -3.21 10.76 4.84
N GLU A 113 -4.19 10.13 4.19
CA GLU A 113 -5.21 10.78 3.36
C GLU A 113 -6.57 10.10 3.62
N PRO A 114 -7.25 10.43 4.74
CA PRO A 114 -8.44 9.73 5.15
C PRO A 114 -9.57 9.78 4.13
N ILE A 115 -10.42 8.75 4.15
CA ILE A 115 -11.60 8.68 3.28
C ILE A 115 -12.79 9.30 4.02
N TYR A 116 -13.53 10.16 3.34
CA TYR A 116 -14.71 10.82 3.89
C TYR A 116 -15.96 10.33 3.17
N SER A 117 -16.94 9.80 3.91
CA SER A 117 -18.29 9.61 3.40
C SER A 117 -19.19 10.72 3.92
N TRP A 118 -19.90 11.38 3.01
CA TRP A 118 -20.79 12.49 3.36
C TRP A 118 -21.97 12.54 2.41
N ASN A 119 -23.17 12.60 2.98
CA ASN A 119 -24.44 12.67 2.24
C ASN A 119 -24.64 11.54 1.20
N ASN A 120 -23.95 10.41 1.37
CA ASN A 120 -24.15 9.21 0.57
C ASN A 120 -25.42 8.52 1.07
N THR A 121 -26.46 8.45 0.24
CA THR A 121 -27.71 7.80 0.60
C THR A 121 -28.18 6.78 -0.45
N ILE A 122 -28.78 5.69 0.01
CA ILE A 122 -29.53 4.74 -0.81
C ILE A 122 -30.95 4.66 -0.25
N ASN A 123 -31.95 4.97 -1.07
CA ASN A 123 -33.36 5.04 -0.66
C ASN A 123 -33.59 5.90 0.61
N GLY A 124 -32.86 7.02 0.71
CA GLY A 124 -32.95 7.94 1.86
C GLY A 124 -32.20 7.50 3.12
N SER A 125 -31.54 6.33 3.12
CA SER A 125 -30.72 5.86 4.23
C SER A 125 -29.23 6.10 3.98
N ASN A 126 -28.49 6.51 5.01
CA ASN A 126 -27.05 6.74 4.90
C ASN A 126 -26.27 5.47 4.54
N VAL A 127 -25.32 5.60 3.61
CA VAL A 127 -24.37 4.55 3.23
C VAL A 127 -23.00 4.90 3.80
N ASN A 128 -22.59 4.14 4.81
CA ASN A 128 -21.34 4.35 5.53
C ASN A 128 -20.22 3.44 5.00
N ILE A 129 -18.99 3.91 5.15
CA ILE A 129 -17.78 3.11 5.00
C ILE A 129 -17.68 2.18 6.21
N GLN A 130 -17.33 0.92 5.97
CA GLN A 130 -17.07 -0.07 6.99
C GLN A 130 -15.83 -0.88 6.61
N SER A 131 -15.12 -1.35 7.63
CA SER A 131 -14.00 -2.28 7.47
C SER A 131 -14.16 -3.45 8.42
N VAL A 132 -13.87 -4.66 7.92
CA VAL A 132 -13.69 -5.86 8.75
C VAL A 132 -12.23 -6.10 9.13
N PHE A 133 -11.31 -5.31 8.58
CA PHE A 133 -9.88 -5.44 8.83
C PHE A 133 -9.45 -4.54 9.99
N PRO A 134 -8.63 -5.05 10.93
CA PRO A 134 -8.27 -4.33 12.16
C PRO A 134 -7.36 -3.12 11.91
N THR A 135 -6.69 -3.09 10.76
CA THR A 135 -5.77 -2.01 10.38
C THR A 135 -6.46 -0.82 9.74
N ILE A 136 -7.77 -0.87 9.45
CA ILE A 136 -8.55 0.25 8.89
C ILE A 136 -9.62 0.64 9.91
N GLN A 137 -9.54 1.86 10.43
CA GLN A 137 -10.31 2.29 11.60
C GLN A 137 -11.13 3.55 11.31
N GLU A 138 -12.39 3.55 11.74
CA GLU A 138 -13.22 4.76 11.77
C GLU A 138 -12.61 5.81 12.71
N ASN A 139 -12.82 7.09 12.37
CA ASN A 139 -12.24 8.24 13.05
C ASN A 139 -10.70 8.35 12.93
N ARG A 140 -10.09 7.50 12.11
CA ARG A 140 -8.68 7.54 11.76
C ARG A 140 -8.52 7.46 10.24
N ASP A 141 -8.66 6.28 9.65
CA ASP A 141 -8.45 6.11 8.21
C ASP A 141 -9.68 6.50 7.38
N TYR A 142 -10.86 6.50 8.00
CA TYR A 142 -12.08 7.02 7.39
C TYR A 142 -13.00 7.71 8.39
N TYR A 143 -13.84 8.60 7.87
CA TYR A 143 -14.84 9.34 8.63
C TYR A 143 -16.20 9.19 7.95
N ASN A 144 -17.19 8.71 8.70
CA ASN A 144 -18.56 8.63 8.22
C ASN A 144 -19.36 9.89 8.52
N GLN A 145 -20.31 10.18 7.63
CA GLN A 145 -21.24 11.32 7.76
C GLN A 145 -20.52 12.66 7.99
N THR A 146 -19.32 12.79 7.44
CA THR A 146 -18.41 13.91 7.70
C THR A 146 -17.88 14.42 6.37
N ALA A 147 -18.17 15.68 6.05
CA ALA A 147 -17.60 16.30 4.85
C ALA A 147 -16.09 16.44 5.01
N MET A 148 -15.34 16.18 3.93
CA MET A 148 -13.91 16.43 3.90
C MET A 148 -13.65 17.92 4.23
N PRO A 149 -12.74 18.25 5.15
CA PRO A 149 -12.40 19.64 5.44
C PRO A 149 -11.98 20.39 4.16
N GLY A 150 -12.56 21.56 3.92
CA GLY A 150 -12.31 22.36 2.72
C GLY A 150 -13.00 21.86 1.45
N TYR A 151 -13.89 20.86 1.53
CA TYR A 151 -14.72 20.46 0.40
C TYR A 151 -15.62 21.62 -0.05
N ILE A 152 -15.51 21.97 -1.34
CA ILE A 152 -16.38 22.95 -2.00
C ILE A 152 -17.32 22.16 -2.90
N SER A 153 -18.62 22.22 -2.60
CA SER A 153 -19.64 21.59 -3.44
C SER A 153 -19.58 22.14 -4.87
N PHE A 154 -19.69 21.24 -5.84
CA PHE A 154 -19.88 21.67 -7.22
C PHE A 154 -21.18 22.47 -7.36
N THR A 155 -21.13 23.58 -8.10
CA THR A 155 -22.32 24.33 -8.46
C THR A 155 -23.13 23.56 -9.50
N TYR A 156 -24.42 23.38 -9.26
CA TYR A 156 -25.37 22.76 -10.19
C TYR A 156 -26.42 23.77 -10.67
N PRO A 157 -26.84 23.71 -11.96
CA PRO A 157 -26.41 22.77 -12.99
C PRO A 157 -24.94 22.98 -13.35
N HIS A 158 -24.20 21.89 -13.57
CA HIS A 158 -22.76 22.00 -13.77
C HIS A 158 -22.47 22.84 -15.04
N PRO A 159 -21.38 23.62 -15.10
CA PRO A 159 -21.16 24.55 -16.20
C PRO A 159 -21.17 23.90 -17.61
N LEU A 160 -20.76 22.62 -17.73
CA LEU A 160 -20.80 21.92 -19.02
C LEU A 160 -22.19 21.35 -19.37
N THR A 161 -23.22 21.47 -18.50
CA THR A 161 -24.61 21.10 -18.84
C THR A 161 -25.32 22.17 -19.65
N THR A 162 -24.78 23.39 -19.73
CA THR A 162 -25.42 24.53 -20.42
C THR A 162 -24.68 24.98 -21.67
N GLY A 163 -23.66 24.23 -22.13
CA GLY A 163 -22.86 24.60 -23.31
C GLY A 163 -21.87 25.76 -23.07
N ALA A 164 -21.80 26.31 -21.85
CA ALA A 164 -20.80 27.28 -21.48
C ALA A 164 -19.46 26.57 -21.22
N GLN A 165 -18.42 26.90 -22.01
CA GLN A 165 -17.06 26.48 -21.70
C GLN A 165 -16.63 27.07 -20.35
N PRO A 166 -16.17 26.26 -19.38
CA PRO A 166 -15.72 26.79 -18.10
C PRO A 166 -14.47 27.63 -18.30
N THR A 167 -14.50 28.88 -17.85
CA THR A 167 -13.28 29.65 -17.60
C THR A 167 -12.51 28.96 -16.49
N ALA A 168 -11.27 28.56 -16.78
CA ALA A 168 -10.39 27.88 -15.83
C ALA A 168 -10.22 28.72 -14.55
N SER A 169 -10.75 28.23 -13.42
CA SER A 169 -10.40 28.74 -12.10
C SER A 169 -9.07 28.12 -11.66
N THR A 170 -8.03 28.93 -11.53
CA THR A 170 -6.67 28.49 -11.16
C THR A 170 -6.49 28.36 -9.64
N SER A 171 -7.43 27.71 -8.95
CA SER A 171 -7.35 27.55 -7.49
C SER A 171 -7.66 26.11 -7.08
N TYR A 172 -6.76 25.18 -7.44
CA TYR A 172 -6.65 23.89 -6.78
C TYR A 172 -5.38 23.91 -5.93
N PRO A 173 -5.43 23.62 -4.61
CA PRO A 173 -4.24 23.49 -3.78
C PRO A 173 -3.62 22.10 -3.93
N HIS A 174 -3.38 21.68 -5.17
CA HIS A 174 -2.55 20.52 -5.47
C HIS A 174 -1.51 20.93 -6.51
N ASP A 175 -0.31 21.26 -6.01
CA ASP A 175 0.90 21.44 -6.81
C ASP A 175 1.29 20.11 -7.47
N TYR A 176 0.60 19.76 -8.54
CA TYR A 176 1.16 18.87 -9.54
C TYR A 176 2.21 19.68 -10.30
N HIS A 177 3.48 19.34 -10.07
CA HIS A 177 4.63 19.84 -10.81
C HIS A 177 4.29 20.09 -12.30
N LYS A 178 4.19 21.36 -12.70
CA LYS A 178 4.22 21.78 -14.10
C LYS A 178 5.62 21.49 -14.67
N LYS A 179 5.87 20.25 -15.11
CA LYS A 179 6.97 20.00 -16.04
C LYS A 179 6.52 20.47 -17.42
N GLY A 180 7.08 21.59 -17.86
CA GLY A 180 6.77 22.22 -19.14
C GLY A 180 6.82 21.22 -20.30
N ASN A 181 5.90 21.42 -21.25
CA ASN A 181 5.81 20.69 -22.50
C ASN A 181 7.14 20.71 -23.26
N LYS A 182 7.97 19.66 -23.09
CA LYS A 182 9.03 19.37 -24.05
C LYS A 182 8.39 18.63 -25.22
N LYS A 183 8.31 19.31 -26.36
CA LYS A 183 7.89 18.71 -27.64
C LYS A 183 8.79 17.52 -27.93
N TRP A 184 8.20 16.32 -28.02
CA TRP A 184 8.92 15.12 -28.43
C TRP A 184 9.22 15.20 -29.92
N GLY A 185 10.51 15.33 -30.27
CA GLY A 185 10.98 15.12 -31.63
C GLY A 185 10.79 13.67 -32.06
N LYS A 186 10.42 13.45 -33.33
CA LYS A 186 10.19 12.11 -33.90
C LYS A 186 11.47 11.26 -33.81
N LEU A 187 11.47 10.25 -32.92
CA LEU A 187 12.50 9.21 -32.89
C LEU A 187 12.28 8.23 -34.04
N LYS A 188 13.26 8.08 -34.94
CA LYS A 188 13.23 7.04 -35.98
C LYS A 188 13.40 5.66 -35.33
N ARG A 189 12.55 4.70 -35.74
CA ARG A 189 12.57 3.30 -35.26
C ARG A 189 13.85 2.58 -35.72
N ARG A 190 14.59 1.97 -34.79
CA ARG A 190 15.72 1.07 -35.08
C ARG A 190 15.23 -0.25 -35.68
N LYS A 191 15.92 -0.76 -36.71
CA LYS A 191 15.78 -2.14 -37.20
C LYS A 191 16.68 -3.08 -36.38
N TRP A 192 16.20 -4.29 -36.14
CA TRP A 192 16.84 -5.35 -35.35
C TRP A 192 18.15 -5.82 -36.01
N GLY A 193 19.25 -5.90 -35.23
CA GLY A 193 20.55 -6.44 -35.68
C GLY A 193 21.72 -5.44 -35.76
N GLY A 194 21.50 -4.14 -35.58
CA GLY A 194 22.56 -3.12 -35.57
C GLY A 194 23.05 -2.75 -34.16
N SER A 195 24.37 -2.59 -34.03
CA SER A 195 25.08 -2.13 -32.81
C SER A 195 24.43 -0.90 -32.18
N LYS A 196 24.42 -0.83 -30.84
CA LYS A 196 23.82 0.27 -30.08
C LYS A 196 24.55 1.58 -30.36
N GLU A 197 23.83 2.60 -30.82
CA GLU A 197 24.32 3.97 -30.90
C GLU A 197 24.38 4.61 -29.50
N ASN A 198 25.34 5.51 -29.30
CA ASN A 198 25.56 6.21 -28.03
C ASN A 198 24.42 7.21 -27.73
N SER A 199 24.05 7.29 -26.45
CA SER A 199 22.97 8.16 -25.96
C SER A 199 23.24 9.65 -26.22
N ALA A 200 22.17 10.40 -26.50
CA ALA A 200 22.18 11.77 -27.00
C ALA A 200 22.80 12.87 -26.10
N ASN A 201 23.42 12.51 -24.96
CA ASN A 201 24.11 13.44 -24.06
C ASN A 201 25.55 12.98 -23.74
N VAL A 202 26.20 12.26 -24.66
CA VAL A 202 27.64 12.03 -24.56
C VAL A 202 28.35 13.12 -25.36
N THR A 203 28.95 14.10 -24.68
CA THR A 203 30.00 14.93 -25.28
C THR A 203 31.20 14.04 -25.50
N ILE A 204 31.42 13.62 -26.75
CA ILE A 204 32.64 12.92 -27.14
C ILE A 204 33.69 14.00 -27.39
N GLU A 205 34.59 14.24 -26.43
CA GLU A 205 35.84 14.92 -26.73
C GLU A 205 36.68 14.00 -27.61
N ARG A 206 36.75 14.33 -28.90
CA ARG A 206 37.69 13.71 -29.83
C ARG A 206 39.01 14.44 -29.68
N PHE A 207 39.95 13.87 -28.93
CA PHE A 207 41.35 14.22 -29.08
C PHE A 207 41.82 13.71 -30.45
N ALA A 208 42.11 14.63 -31.37
CA ALA A 208 42.79 14.30 -32.61
C ALA A 208 44.28 14.05 -32.30
N PRO A 209 44.92 13.01 -32.87
CA PRO A 209 46.33 12.74 -32.65
C PRO A 209 47.23 13.75 -33.40
N ASP A 210 48.39 14.00 -32.80
CA ASP A 210 49.44 14.94 -33.16
C ASP A 210 49.73 15.08 -34.66
N GLN A 211 49.84 16.34 -35.12
CA GLN A 211 50.66 16.68 -36.28
C GLN A 211 52.13 16.71 -35.82
N GLN A 212 52.86 15.62 -36.03
CA GLN A 212 54.31 15.69 -36.19
C GLN A 212 54.62 16.21 -37.61
N SER A 213 55.15 17.43 -37.71
CA SER A 213 55.96 17.83 -38.87
C SER A 213 57.43 17.81 -38.49
N LYS A 214 58.23 17.26 -39.41
CA LYS A 214 59.69 17.14 -39.40
C LYS A 214 60.43 18.41 -39.01
#